data_AF-A0A317I6K1-F1
#
_entry.id   AF-A0A317I6K1-F1
#
_cell.length_a   1.000
_cell.length_b   1.000
_cell.length_c   1.000
_cell.angle_alpha   90.00
_cell.angle_beta   90.00
_cell.angle_gamma   90.00
#
_symmetry.space_group_name_H-M   'P 1'
#
loop_
_entity.id
_entity.type
_entity.pdbx_description
1 polymer ?
#
loop_
_entity_poly.entity_id
_entity_poly.type
_entity_poly.pdbx_seq_one_letter_code
_entity_poly.pdbx_strand_id
1 'polypeptide(L)'
;MTIPTTWCHGTLSSLLAVLLLLLPVFNRVAFAQKLVASKIVSTEIKEPDPLSQILKLESVPIAGGSELVTIAARLDGVPSAEKDNWVPLVSILRDTLGDNNPENDKLRYVWPLTFTRPTMTQRFAAAIPFFYTRVGNKETVATKVPPPAFDLASPEKDVWNKLFWVALQNILLDTYGTPLKASANTYKKNFGDYRKSHIIRALSVLALYQSVKGEREFTDTEMAEIQARLMLTNKTFGGLVDDHNLQNYYAKQATATKDYRAHNWELLRQRAEAESLYFEPLVMPDGSATHALLWVSKSDLLNHPRDQYHGRFLNIANPWTDKRLLDWHGYVATRYIDSEGHPTTKDSPDAHPVELIPLALYGLDYPKIPMVLVDFRDGYNPKKREMSRRVLNDVTRNILSISKFGNLPYFLARTVFDFVTGRRGIDVNQPTRLQTYSQLKLLLSLSNSLDPELREEVGERLERVSLNPFENDFDVEAGLAEQQYDALLAFAKDPQGLPAKIERDRRAELVPLEHGKKAQFGFQVLNVLTFGKYVHRER
;
A
#
# COMPACT_ATOMS: atom_id res chain seq x y z
N MET A 1 -51.93 39.73 -23.38
CA MET A 1 -51.49 38.90 -24.53
C MET A 1 -50.04 38.51 -24.27
N THR A 2 -49.77 37.21 -24.35
CA THR A 2 -48.63 36.45 -23.82
C THR A 2 -47.25 36.85 -24.36
N ILE A 3 -46.28 37.05 -23.48
CA ILE A 3 -44.84 37.09 -23.79
C ILE A 3 -44.21 35.83 -23.15
N PRO A 4 -43.50 34.97 -23.88
CA PRO A 4 -42.93 33.75 -23.33
C PRO A 4 -41.59 34.02 -22.65
N THR A 5 -41.44 33.46 -21.46
CA THR A 5 -40.17 33.33 -20.73
C THR A 5 -39.49 32.03 -21.14
N THR A 6 -38.43 32.09 -21.95
CA THR A 6 -37.53 30.96 -22.17
C THR A 6 -36.31 31.08 -21.25
N TRP A 7 -36.16 30.03 -20.44
CA TRP A 7 -35.09 29.80 -19.49
C TRP A 7 -33.74 29.66 -20.17
N CYS A 8 -32.75 30.42 -19.68
CA CYS A 8 -31.35 30.33 -20.08
C CYS A 8 -30.56 29.57 -18.98
N HIS A 9 -30.52 28.24 -19.07
CA HIS A 9 -29.62 27.38 -18.28
C HIS A 9 -28.75 26.59 -19.25
N GLY A 10 -27.69 27.22 -19.77
CA GLY A 10 -26.79 26.55 -20.72
C GLY A 10 -25.36 27.09 -20.82
N THR A 11 -25.01 28.18 -20.14
CA THR A 11 -23.75 28.90 -20.41
C THR A 11 -22.70 28.81 -19.31
N LEU A 12 -23.01 28.29 -18.12
CA LEU A 12 -22.01 28.17 -17.04
C LEU A 12 -21.17 26.89 -17.10
N SER A 13 -21.70 25.77 -17.62
CA SER A 13 -20.93 24.51 -17.73
C SER A 13 -19.92 24.52 -18.89
N SER A 14 -20.17 25.27 -19.96
CA SER A 14 -19.25 25.37 -21.11
C SER A 14 -18.05 26.27 -20.82
N LEU A 15 -18.21 27.29 -19.98
CA LEU A 15 -17.14 28.21 -19.59
C LEU A 15 -16.07 27.56 -18.69
N LEU A 16 -16.46 26.60 -17.83
CA LEU A 16 -15.51 25.88 -16.97
C LEU A 16 -14.64 24.87 -17.76
N ALA A 17 -15.18 24.28 -18.83
CA ALA A 17 -14.45 23.36 -19.71
C ALA A 17 -13.42 24.09 -20.58
N VAL A 18 -13.70 25.32 -21.00
CA VAL A 18 -12.77 26.16 -21.79
C VAL A 18 -11.68 26.76 -20.91
N LEU A 19 -11.96 27.09 -19.64
CA LEU A 19 -10.96 27.61 -18.71
C LEU A 19 -9.89 26.57 -18.34
N LEU A 20 -10.24 25.27 -18.32
CA LEU A 20 -9.31 24.17 -18.07
C LEU A 20 -8.41 23.83 -19.28
N LEU A 21 -8.80 24.24 -20.50
CA LEU A 21 -7.99 24.04 -21.71
C LEU A 21 -7.01 25.19 -21.98
N LEU A 22 -7.14 26.33 -21.30
CA LEU A 22 -6.35 27.55 -21.55
C LEU A 22 -5.37 27.93 -20.43
N LEU A 23 -5.21 27.12 -19.38
CA LEU A 23 -4.16 27.34 -18.39
C LEU A 23 -2.84 26.72 -18.88
N PRO A 24 -1.80 27.52 -19.18
CA PRO A 24 -0.47 26.98 -19.37
C PRO A 24 0.03 26.56 -17.99
N VAL A 25 -0.08 25.27 -17.69
CA VAL A 25 0.68 24.68 -16.59
C VAL A 25 2.15 24.91 -16.94
N PHE A 26 2.80 25.77 -16.16
CA PHE A 26 4.22 26.04 -16.23
C PHE A 26 5.00 24.71 -16.17
N ASN A 27 5.44 24.24 -17.32
CA ASN A 27 6.50 23.25 -17.45
C ASN A 27 7.81 23.93 -16.99
N ARG A 28 8.12 23.83 -15.70
CA ARG A 28 9.49 23.95 -15.20
C ARG A 28 9.87 22.64 -14.52
N VAL A 29 10.02 21.59 -15.34
CA VAL A 29 10.83 20.43 -14.97
C VAL A 29 12.25 20.79 -15.37
N ALA A 30 13.03 21.27 -14.40
CA ALA A 30 14.47 21.42 -14.58
C ALA A 30 15.08 20.01 -14.55
N PHE A 31 15.49 19.52 -15.72
CA PHE A 31 16.38 18.38 -15.82
C PHE A 31 17.79 18.85 -15.45
N ALA A 32 18.30 18.38 -14.31
CA ALA A 32 19.73 18.37 -14.03
C ALA A 32 20.17 16.90 -14.01
N GLN A 33 20.44 16.34 -15.20
CA GLN A 33 21.20 15.10 -15.30
C GLN A 33 22.65 15.43 -14.95
N LYS A 34 23.07 15.06 -13.74
CA LYS A 34 24.50 14.88 -13.45
C LYS A 34 24.89 13.53 -14.05
N LEU A 35 25.69 13.56 -15.11
CA LEU A 35 26.46 12.41 -15.59
C LEU A 35 27.39 11.98 -14.45
N VAL A 36 27.00 10.94 -13.71
CA VAL A 36 27.92 10.21 -12.85
C VAL A 36 28.64 9.21 -13.74
N ALA A 37 29.95 9.40 -13.90
CA ALA A 37 30.80 8.47 -14.60
C ALA A 37 30.74 7.10 -13.92
N SER A 38 30.40 6.07 -14.71
CA SER A 38 30.27 4.69 -14.26
C SER A 38 31.62 4.15 -13.79
N LYS A 39 31.70 3.80 -12.51
CA LYS A 39 32.76 2.94 -12.00
C LYS A 39 32.19 1.53 -11.94
N ILE A 40 32.64 0.68 -12.86
CA ILE A 40 32.30 -0.75 -12.90
C ILE A 40 32.82 -1.37 -11.60
N VAL A 41 31.92 -1.66 -10.68
CA VAL A 41 32.20 -2.48 -9.49
C VAL A 41 31.64 -3.86 -9.78
N SER A 42 32.51 -4.86 -9.78
CA SER A 42 32.10 -6.27 -9.84
C SER A 42 31.43 -6.61 -8.51
N THR A 43 30.11 -6.80 -8.51
CA THR A 43 29.34 -7.10 -7.30
C THR A 43 29.43 -8.58 -6.98
N GLU A 44 30.13 -8.88 -5.90
CA GLU A 44 30.06 -10.16 -5.19
C GLU A 44 28.66 -10.23 -4.53
N ILE A 45 27.94 -11.34 -4.72
CA ILE A 45 26.62 -11.55 -4.09
C ILE A 45 26.86 -11.69 -2.59
N LYS A 46 26.70 -10.61 -1.84
CA LYS A 46 26.83 -10.62 -0.38
C LYS A 46 25.64 -11.37 0.22
N GLU A 47 25.90 -12.36 1.06
CA GLU A 47 24.85 -13.06 1.81
C GLU A 47 23.97 -12.04 2.55
N PRO A 48 22.64 -12.25 2.63
CA PRO A 48 21.74 -11.32 3.28
C PRO A 48 22.13 -11.15 4.75
N ASP A 49 22.29 -9.90 5.20
CA ASP A 49 22.56 -9.58 6.60
C ASP A 49 21.48 -10.27 7.49
N PRO A 50 21.85 -10.88 8.62
CA PRO A 50 20.89 -11.57 9.46
C PRO A 50 19.78 -10.61 9.89
N LEU A 51 18.53 -11.05 9.82
CA LEU A 51 17.33 -10.25 10.11
C LEU A 51 17.37 -9.47 11.45
N SER A 52 18.11 -9.98 12.45
CA SER A 52 18.35 -9.32 13.74
C SER A 52 19.19 -8.03 13.63
N GLN A 53 19.88 -7.81 12.51
CA GLN A 53 20.59 -6.56 12.21
C GLN A 53 19.71 -5.55 11.46
N ILE A 54 18.56 -6.00 10.93
CA ILE A 54 17.65 -5.20 10.11
C ILE A 54 16.46 -4.70 10.93
N LEU A 55 15.99 -5.47 11.92
CA LEU A 55 14.85 -5.12 12.76
C LEU A 55 15.27 -4.96 14.23
N LYS A 56 14.74 -3.92 14.88
CA LYS A 56 14.92 -3.65 16.30
C LYS A 56 13.55 -3.51 16.94
N LEU A 57 13.43 -4.08 18.13
CA LEU A 57 12.26 -3.93 18.96
C LEU A 57 12.56 -2.97 20.11
N GLU A 58 11.60 -2.13 20.44
CA GLU A 58 11.64 -1.25 21.62
C GLU A 58 10.32 -1.38 22.38
N SER A 59 10.37 -1.79 23.65
CA SER A 59 9.20 -1.76 24.54
C SER A 59 9.34 -0.63 25.54
N VAL A 60 8.34 0.25 25.60
CA VAL A 60 8.29 1.38 26.52
C VAL A 60 7.12 1.19 27.48
N PRO A 61 7.37 1.07 28.80
CA PRO A 61 6.30 0.95 29.79
C PRO A 61 5.53 2.27 29.89
N ILE A 62 4.21 2.16 30.01
CA ILE A 62 3.28 3.28 30.17
C ILE A 62 2.64 3.19 31.55
N ALA A 63 2.49 4.35 32.19
CA ALA A 63 1.82 4.44 33.48
C ALA A 63 0.39 3.86 33.39
N GLY A 64 0.00 3.09 34.40
CA GLY A 64 -1.31 2.44 34.46
C GLY A 64 -1.33 0.99 33.99
N GLY A 65 -0.18 0.36 33.75
CA GLY A 65 -0.08 -1.07 33.44
C GLY A 65 -0.34 -1.35 31.95
N SER A 66 0.45 -0.71 31.10
CA SER A 66 0.42 -0.93 29.66
C SER A 66 1.81 -0.72 29.10
N GLU A 67 2.04 -1.16 27.88
CA GLU A 67 3.33 -1.01 27.21
C GLU A 67 3.16 -0.70 25.73
N LEU A 68 4.06 0.14 25.23
CA LEU A 68 4.15 0.51 23.84
C LEU A 68 5.29 -0.28 23.21
N VAL A 69 4.94 -1.23 22.37
CA VAL A 69 5.90 -2.05 21.63
C VAL A 69 6.06 -1.48 20.23
N THR A 70 7.27 -1.04 19.89
CA THR A 70 7.61 -0.42 18.62
C THR A 70 8.60 -1.28 17.85
N ILE A 71 8.25 -1.56 16.58
CA ILE A 71 9.11 -2.24 15.62
C ILE A 71 9.76 -1.17 14.76
N ALA A 72 11.08 -1.05 14.89
CA ALA A 72 11.93 -0.21 14.06
C ALA A 72 12.71 -1.08 13.07
N ALA A 73 13.05 -0.49 11.93
CA ALA A 73 13.86 -1.14 10.92
C ALA A 73 15.00 -0.24 10.48
N ARG A 74 16.15 -0.84 10.17
CA ARG A 74 17.25 -0.13 9.53
C ARG A 74 16.95 0.02 8.05
N LEU A 75 16.75 1.26 7.60
CA LEU A 75 16.44 1.56 6.20
C LEU A 75 17.73 1.99 5.47
N ASP A 76 18.38 1.03 4.83
CA ASP A 76 19.61 1.30 4.08
C ASP A 76 19.28 2.07 2.79
N GLY A 77 19.79 3.29 2.66
CA GLY A 77 19.56 4.17 1.51
C GLY A 77 18.61 5.35 1.75
N VAL A 78 18.07 5.49 2.97
CA VAL A 78 17.34 6.69 3.38
C VAL A 78 18.18 7.46 4.41
N PRO A 79 18.40 8.78 4.24
CA PRO A 79 19.04 9.58 5.28
C PRO A 79 18.10 9.69 6.49
N SER A 80 18.48 9.09 7.62
CA SER A 80 17.81 9.31 8.92
C SER A 80 18.44 10.49 9.66
N ALA A 81 17.67 11.13 10.54
CA ALA A 81 18.17 12.19 11.42
C ALA A 81 19.11 11.64 12.50
N GLU A 82 18.97 10.37 12.87
CA GLU A 82 19.84 9.68 13.81
C GLU A 82 20.96 8.92 13.10
N LYS A 83 22.14 8.87 13.72
CA LYS A 83 23.38 8.29 13.15
C LYS A 83 23.27 6.82 12.71
N ASP A 84 22.24 6.10 13.16
CA ASP A 84 22.14 4.65 13.02
C ASP A 84 21.03 4.19 12.04
N ASN A 85 20.35 5.11 11.34
CA ASN A 85 19.31 4.81 10.32
C ASN A 85 18.14 3.92 10.79
N TRP A 86 17.83 3.93 12.09
CA TRP A 86 16.68 3.20 12.63
C TRP A 86 15.40 4.02 12.48
N VAL A 87 14.48 3.51 11.67
CA VAL A 87 13.21 4.18 11.42
C VAL A 87 12.09 3.40 12.10
N PRO A 88 11.34 4.00 13.03
CA PRO A 88 10.24 3.32 13.69
C PRO A 88 9.07 3.18 12.70
N LEU A 89 8.63 1.95 12.43
CA LEU A 89 7.63 1.68 11.37
C LEU A 89 6.23 1.47 11.93
N VAL A 90 6.12 0.69 13.02
CA VAL A 90 4.85 0.31 13.62
C VAL A 90 4.98 0.35 15.14
N SER A 91 4.03 0.99 15.82
CA SER A 91 3.88 0.89 17.28
C SER A 91 2.55 0.25 17.63
N ILE A 92 2.56 -0.63 18.64
CA ILE A 92 1.40 -1.37 19.13
C ILE A 92 1.28 -1.13 20.63
N LEU A 93 0.08 -0.80 21.09
CA LEU A 93 -0.21 -0.72 22.52
C LEU A 93 -0.76 -2.06 23.01
N ARG A 94 -0.03 -2.67 23.96
CA ARG A 94 -0.49 -3.81 24.76
C ARG A 94 -0.88 -3.30 26.14
N ASP A 95 -2.10 -3.59 26.56
CA ASP A 95 -2.61 -3.28 27.89
C ASP A 95 -2.50 -4.52 28.77
N THR A 96 -1.57 -4.49 29.73
CA THR A 96 -1.30 -5.61 30.65
C THR A 96 -2.15 -5.56 31.91
N LEU A 97 -3.06 -4.58 32.01
CA LEU A 97 -3.90 -4.32 33.18
C LEU A 97 -3.11 -4.10 34.50
N GLY A 98 -1.78 -3.99 34.41
CA GLY A 98 -0.88 -3.84 35.55
C GLY A 98 -0.51 -5.15 36.25
N ASP A 99 -0.79 -6.30 35.66
CA ASP A 99 -0.34 -7.60 36.15
C ASP A 99 0.67 -8.27 35.21
N ASN A 100 1.14 -9.45 35.61
CA ASN A 100 2.15 -10.23 34.87
C ASN A 100 1.51 -11.43 34.15
N ASN A 101 0.18 -11.44 33.95
CA ASN A 101 -0.51 -12.55 33.31
C ASN A 101 -0.73 -12.29 31.82
N PRO A 102 0.12 -12.82 30.93
CA PRO A 102 0.02 -12.55 29.49
C PRO A 102 -1.29 -13.07 28.87
N GLU A 103 -2.05 -13.94 29.55
CA GLU A 103 -3.34 -14.43 29.06
C GLU A 103 -4.45 -13.37 29.10
N ASN A 104 -4.31 -12.32 29.91
CA ASN A 104 -5.29 -11.23 29.98
C ASN A 104 -4.86 -9.96 29.24
N ASP A 105 -3.64 -9.95 28.69
CA ASP A 105 -3.10 -8.84 27.93
C ASP A 105 -4.01 -8.53 26.74
N LYS A 106 -4.37 -7.26 26.60
CA LYS A 106 -5.26 -6.81 25.54
C LYS A 106 -4.54 -5.89 24.58
N LEU A 107 -4.50 -6.27 23.32
CA LEU A 107 -4.01 -5.40 22.25
C LEU A 107 -5.04 -4.31 21.96
N ARG A 108 -4.62 -3.05 22.00
CA ARG A 108 -5.52 -1.89 21.88
C ARG A 108 -5.34 -1.12 20.60
N TYR A 109 -4.16 -0.57 20.36
CA TYR A 109 -3.95 0.39 19.29
C TYR A 109 -2.78 0.01 18.40
N VAL A 110 -2.93 0.26 17.10
CA VAL A 110 -1.86 0.12 16.12
C VAL A 110 -1.63 1.47 15.42
N TRP A 111 -0.38 1.92 15.46
CA TRP A 111 0.10 3.10 14.75
C TRP A 111 1.14 2.67 13.69
N PRO A 112 0.75 2.59 12.40
CA PRO A 112 1.69 2.69 11.29
C PRO A 112 2.25 4.10 11.30
N LEU A 113 3.50 4.27 11.73
CA LEU A 113 4.08 5.60 11.99
C LEU A 113 4.31 6.42 10.70
N THR A 114 4.37 5.73 9.56
CA THR A 114 4.38 6.36 8.23
C THR A 114 3.02 6.94 7.83
N PHE A 115 1.92 6.57 8.49
CA PHE A 115 0.57 7.08 8.18
C PHE A 115 0.36 8.44 8.85
N THR A 116 0.32 9.51 8.06
CA THR A 116 0.18 10.87 8.62
C THR A 116 -1.13 11.53 8.22
N ARG A 117 -1.58 12.51 9.01
CA ARG A 117 -2.73 13.34 8.59
C ARG A 117 -2.36 14.14 7.33
N PRO A 118 -3.16 14.05 6.25
CA PRO A 118 -2.92 14.82 5.04
C PRO A 118 -2.94 16.33 5.26
N THR A 119 -2.14 17.07 4.50
CA THR A 119 -2.13 18.54 4.45
C THR A 119 -3.40 19.08 3.78
N MET A 120 -3.68 20.38 3.92
CA MET A 120 -4.85 20.97 3.28
C MET A 120 -4.78 20.92 1.74
N THR A 121 -3.58 21.07 1.17
CA THR A 121 -3.35 20.95 -0.28
C THR A 121 -3.61 19.54 -0.77
N GLN A 122 -3.10 18.52 -0.07
CA GLN A 122 -3.36 17.12 -0.38
C GLN A 122 -4.85 16.78 -0.24
N ARG A 123 -5.53 17.31 0.79
CA ARG A 123 -6.99 17.13 0.97
C ARG A 123 -7.81 17.72 -0.16
N PHE A 124 -7.47 18.93 -0.60
CA PHE A 124 -8.15 19.58 -1.71
C PHE A 124 -7.95 18.77 -3.00
N ALA A 125 -6.71 18.42 -3.32
CA ALA A 125 -6.39 17.65 -4.52
C ALA A 125 -7.04 16.25 -4.53
N ALA A 126 -7.09 15.58 -3.38
CA ALA A 126 -7.77 14.30 -3.23
C ALA A 126 -9.28 14.37 -3.45
N ALA A 127 -9.88 15.55 -3.33
CA ALA A 127 -11.30 15.76 -3.61
C ALA A 127 -11.58 16.04 -5.10
N ILE A 128 -10.56 16.32 -5.94
CA ILE A 128 -10.75 16.59 -7.36
C ILE A 128 -10.99 15.27 -8.10
N PRO A 129 -12.17 15.07 -8.74
CA PRO A 129 -12.41 13.88 -9.56
C PRO A 129 -11.38 13.75 -10.68
N PHE A 130 -10.97 12.52 -10.99
CA PHE A 130 -9.97 12.20 -12.03
C PHE A 130 -8.56 12.75 -11.80
N PHE A 131 -8.30 13.36 -10.65
CA PHE A 131 -6.96 13.78 -10.27
C PHE A 131 -6.16 12.57 -9.74
N TYR A 132 -5.34 11.98 -10.61
CA TYR A 132 -4.56 10.78 -10.35
C TYR A 132 -3.05 11.06 -10.29
N THR A 133 -2.70 12.11 -9.57
CA THR A 133 -1.31 12.53 -9.39
C THR A 133 -1.08 12.86 -7.93
N ARG A 134 0.12 12.57 -7.45
CA ARG A 134 0.55 12.98 -6.11
C ARG A 134 0.67 14.50 -6.01
N VAL A 135 0.46 15.07 -4.82
CA VAL A 135 0.63 16.50 -4.55
C VAL A 135 1.72 16.72 -3.52
N GLY A 136 2.96 16.75 -4.04
CA GLY A 136 4.16 17.10 -3.29
C GLY A 136 4.44 16.20 -2.08
N ASN A 137 5.41 16.64 -1.28
CA ASN A 137 5.76 16.05 0.00
C ASN A 137 5.23 16.90 1.15
N LYS A 138 4.99 16.25 2.28
CA LYS A 138 4.74 16.92 3.54
C LYS A 138 6.06 17.26 4.22
N GLU A 139 6.22 18.52 4.60
CA GLU A 139 7.47 19.02 5.19
C GLU A 139 7.56 18.80 6.70
N THR A 140 6.43 18.78 7.42
CA THR A 140 6.42 18.64 8.89
C THR A 140 5.20 17.88 9.41
N VAL A 141 5.38 17.02 10.41
CA VAL A 141 4.28 16.50 11.22
C VAL A 141 3.77 17.62 12.14
N ALA A 142 2.45 17.82 12.19
CA ALA A 142 1.88 18.70 13.20
C ALA A 142 2.18 18.11 14.58
N THR A 143 2.59 18.92 15.56
CA THR A 143 2.88 18.55 16.97
C THR A 143 1.73 17.87 17.73
N LYS A 144 0.62 17.56 17.05
CA LYS A 144 -0.53 16.85 17.61
C LYS A 144 -0.31 15.34 17.51
N VAL A 145 -0.65 14.66 18.60
CA VAL A 145 -0.65 13.20 18.75
C VAL A 145 -1.18 12.49 17.50
N PRO A 146 -0.45 11.49 16.97
CA PRO A 146 -0.92 10.72 15.83
C PRO A 146 -2.17 9.91 16.21
N PRO A 147 -3.27 9.98 15.43
CA PRO A 147 -4.41 9.12 15.68
C PRO A 147 -4.00 7.66 15.43
N PRO A 148 -4.43 6.70 16.27
CA PRO A 148 -4.22 5.28 15.95
C PRO A 148 -4.89 4.97 14.64
N ALA A 149 -4.19 4.26 13.76
CA ALA A 149 -4.78 3.83 12.49
C ALA A 149 -5.74 2.67 12.71
N PHE A 150 -5.61 1.95 13.82
CA PHE A 150 -6.52 0.87 14.19
C PHE A 150 -6.73 0.78 15.71
N ASP A 151 -7.95 0.42 16.09
CA ASP A 151 -8.35 0.06 17.44
C ASP A 151 -8.73 -1.43 17.42
N LEU A 152 -7.82 -2.26 17.94
CA LEU A 152 -7.95 -3.72 18.03
C LEU A 152 -8.99 -4.13 19.09
N ALA A 153 -9.17 -3.30 20.13
CA ALA A 153 -10.09 -3.57 21.22
C ALA A 153 -11.55 -3.23 20.88
N SER A 154 -11.80 -2.42 19.84
CA SER A 154 -13.15 -2.03 19.41
C SER A 154 -13.30 -1.93 17.88
N PRO A 155 -13.04 -3.01 17.13
CA PRO A 155 -13.01 -2.98 15.67
C PRO A 155 -14.40 -2.73 15.04
N GLU A 156 -15.48 -3.01 15.79
CA GLU A 156 -16.86 -2.72 15.39
C GLU A 156 -17.15 -1.22 15.22
N LYS A 157 -16.50 -0.34 16.00
CA LYS A 157 -16.71 1.12 15.92
C LYS A 157 -16.42 1.65 14.52
N ASP A 158 -15.38 1.12 13.88
CA ASP A 158 -15.00 1.47 12.51
C ASP A 158 -16.01 0.99 11.46
N VAL A 159 -16.64 -0.16 11.69
CA VAL A 159 -17.71 -0.70 10.81
C VAL A 159 -18.94 0.20 10.88
N TRP A 160 -19.38 0.55 12.10
CA TRP A 160 -20.53 1.44 12.30
C TRP A 160 -20.30 2.83 11.74
N ASN A 161 -19.11 3.40 11.94
CA ASN A 161 -18.74 4.68 11.33
C ASN A 161 -18.83 4.61 9.80
N LYS A 162 -18.31 3.55 9.17
CA LYS A 162 -18.41 3.36 7.70
C LYS A 162 -19.86 3.26 7.25
N LEU A 163 -20.68 2.42 7.89
CA LEU A 163 -22.10 2.24 7.55
C LEU A 163 -22.90 3.53 7.69
N PHE A 164 -22.72 4.25 8.81
CA PHE A 164 -23.36 5.53 9.03
C PHE A 164 -22.99 6.55 7.97
N TRP A 165 -21.69 6.69 7.68
CA TRP A 165 -21.25 7.63 6.66
C TRP A 165 -21.77 7.29 5.25
N VAL A 166 -21.96 6.01 4.94
CA VAL A 166 -22.61 5.59 3.68
C VAL A 166 -24.09 5.99 3.69
N ALA A 167 -24.80 5.75 4.79
CA ALA A 167 -26.21 6.13 4.94
C ALA A 167 -26.38 7.67 4.85
N LEU A 168 -25.56 8.42 5.59
CA LEU A 168 -25.59 9.88 5.60
C LEU A 168 -25.30 10.48 4.21
N GLN A 169 -24.35 9.92 3.46
CA GLN A 169 -24.07 10.38 2.10
C GLN A 169 -25.26 10.16 1.17
N ASN A 170 -25.89 8.99 1.23
CA ASN A 170 -27.06 8.69 0.40
C ASN A 170 -28.28 9.55 0.77
N ILE A 171 -28.39 10.02 2.02
CA ILE A 171 -29.50 10.84 2.47
C ILE A 171 -29.26 12.34 2.20
N LEU A 172 -28.07 12.86 2.54
CA LEU A 172 -27.80 14.30 2.49
C LEU A 172 -27.14 14.77 1.20
N LEU A 173 -26.18 14.02 0.64
CA LEU A 173 -25.41 14.50 -0.52
C LEU A 173 -26.08 14.21 -1.86
N ASP A 174 -27.02 13.26 -1.91
CA ASP A 174 -27.81 12.99 -3.11
C ASP A 174 -28.74 14.17 -3.46
N THR A 175 -29.03 15.07 -2.51
CA THR A 175 -29.84 16.28 -2.72
C THR A 175 -29.05 17.45 -3.30
N TYR A 176 -27.72 17.52 -3.10
CA TYR A 176 -26.88 18.67 -3.52
C TYR A 176 -26.14 18.48 -4.86
N GLY A 177 -26.49 17.44 -5.62
CA GLY A 177 -26.04 17.25 -7.01
C GLY A 177 -24.77 16.41 -7.19
N THR A 178 -24.57 15.95 -8.44
CA THR A 178 -23.48 15.05 -8.86
C THR A 178 -22.05 15.54 -8.58
N PRO A 179 -21.68 16.84 -8.66
CA PRO A 179 -20.27 17.24 -8.48
C PRO A 179 -19.80 17.14 -7.02
N LEU A 180 -20.64 17.48 -6.04
CA LEU A 180 -20.31 17.35 -4.62
C LEU A 180 -20.20 15.88 -4.20
N LYS A 181 -21.11 15.03 -4.71
CA LYS A 181 -21.05 13.58 -4.53
C LYS A 181 -19.76 12.99 -5.13
N ALA A 182 -19.42 13.37 -6.36
CA ALA A 182 -18.20 12.91 -7.03
C ALA A 182 -16.94 13.27 -6.24
N SER A 183 -16.87 14.50 -5.75
CA SER A 183 -15.72 15.01 -4.99
C SER A 183 -15.58 14.30 -3.64
N ALA A 184 -16.69 14.17 -2.89
CA ALA A 184 -16.70 13.46 -1.61
C ALA A 184 -16.35 11.97 -1.76
N ASN A 185 -16.85 11.31 -2.81
CA ASN A 185 -16.52 9.91 -3.10
C ASN A 185 -15.05 9.74 -3.49
N THR A 186 -14.51 10.65 -4.31
CA THR A 186 -13.11 10.63 -4.72
C THR A 186 -12.20 10.84 -3.52
N TYR A 187 -12.50 11.82 -2.67
CA TYR A 187 -11.78 12.04 -1.41
C TYR A 187 -11.77 10.80 -0.52
N LYS A 188 -12.95 10.21 -0.27
CA LYS A 188 -13.07 9.01 0.58
C LYS A 188 -12.31 7.81 0.01
N LYS A 189 -12.36 7.62 -1.30
CA LYS A 189 -11.61 6.56 -1.99
C LYS A 189 -10.11 6.77 -1.86
N ASN A 190 -9.61 7.96 -2.19
CA ASN A 190 -8.19 8.29 -2.06
C ASN A 190 -7.71 8.15 -0.61
N PHE A 191 -8.50 8.59 0.37
CA PHE A 191 -8.15 8.47 1.78
C PHE A 191 -8.18 7.01 2.26
N GLY A 192 -9.17 6.24 1.80
CA GLY A 192 -9.27 4.80 2.09
C GLY A 192 -8.09 4.03 1.50
N ASP A 193 -7.72 4.31 0.25
CA ASP A 193 -6.55 3.73 -0.41
C ASP A 193 -5.26 4.13 0.34
N TYR A 194 -5.12 5.41 0.73
CA TYR A 194 -3.99 5.90 1.53
C TYR A 194 -3.87 5.18 2.88
N ARG A 195 -4.94 5.12 3.68
CA ARG A 195 -4.95 4.36 4.94
C ARG A 195 -4.60 2.88 4.71
N LYS A 196 -5.13 2.28 3.64
CA LYS A 196 -4.87 0.88 3.28
C LYS A 196 -3.41 0.61 2.96
N SER A 197 -2.69 1.52 2.28
CA SER A 197 -1.29 1.28 1.91
C SER A 197 -0.39 1.18 3.14
N HIS A 198 -0.61 2.05 4.12
CA HIS A 198 0.11 2.03 5.39
C HIS A 198 -0.26 0.82 6.27
N ILE A 199 -1.51 0.38 6.27
CA ILE A 199 -1.91 -0.87 6.95
C ILE A 199 -1.18 -2.07 6.35
N ILE A 200 -1.09 -2.14 5.02
CA ILE A 200 -0.39 -3.24 4.36
C ILE A 200 1.12 -3.17 4.61
N ARG A 201 1.69 -1.97 4.66
CA ARG A 201 3.09 -1.80 5.06
C ARG A 201 3.31 -2.31 6.48
N ALA A 202 2.44 -1.95 7.42
CA ALA A 202 2.49 -2.46 8.80
C ALA A 202 2.37 -4.00 8.85
N LEU A 203 1.45 -4.59 8.09
CA LEU A 203 1.36 -6.05 7.94
C LEU A 203 2.64 -6.68 7.40
N SER A 204 3.29 -6.04 6.42
CA SER A 204 4.53 -6.53 5.83
C SER A 204 5.67 -6.48 6.85
N VAL A 205 5.77 -5.41 7.63
CA VAL A 205 6.73 -5.29 8.74
C VAL A 205 6.48 -6.35 9.81
N LEU A 206 5.22 -6.60 10.18
CA LEU A 206 4.86 -7.63 11.17
C LEU A 206 5.17 -9.05 10.67
N ALA A 207 4.93 -9.32 9.38
CA ALA A 207 5.28 -10.60 8.78
C ALA A 207 6.81 -10.81 8.74
N LEU A 208 7.57 -9.76 8.39
CA LEU A 208 9.03 -9.78 8.46
C LEU A 208 9.52 -10.02 9.89
N TYR A 209 8.95 -9.32 10.88
CA TYR A 209 9.27 -9.50 12.29
C TYR A 209 9.02 -10.95 12.75
N GLN A 210 7.89 -11.55 12.38
CA GLN A 210 7.57 -12.93 12.72
C GLN A 210 8.54 -13.95 12.11
N SER A 211 9.18 -13.62 10.98
CA SER A 211 10.19 -14.46 10.33
C SER A 211 11.56 -14.41 11.01
N VAL A 212 11.83 -13.40 11.85
CA VAL A 212 13.09 -13.26 12.56
C VAL A 212 13.21 -14.37 13.60
N LYS A 213 14.28 -15.15 13.52
CA LYS A 213 14.63 -16.13 14.56
C LYS A 213 15.24 -15.39 15.75
N GLY A 214 14.55 -15.33 16.89
CA GLY A 214 15.05 -14.66 18.09
C GLY A 214 13.96 -14.20 19.05
N GLU A 215 14.17 -13.02 19.66
CA GLU A 215 13.29 -12.38 20.65
C GLU A 215 11.85 -12.26 20.10
N ARG A 216 10.91 -12.91 20.79
CA ARG A 216 9.48 -12.84 20.49
C ARG A 216 8.78 -12.14 21.64
N GLU A 217 8.62 -10.83 21.50
CA GLU A 217 7.81 -10.04 22.45
C GLU A 217 6.32 -10.34 22.32
N PHE A 218 5.87 -10.67 21.12
CA PHE A 218 4.50 -11.08 20.84
C PHE A 218 4.41 -12.59 20.77
N THR A 219 3.40 -13.15 21.43
CA THR A 219 2.97 -14.54 21.25
C THR A 219 2.47 -14.78 19.82
N ASP A 220 2.50 -16.04 19.37
CA ASP A 220 1.99 -16.40 18.05
C ASP A 220 0.49 -16.08 17.91
N THR A 221 -0.26 -16.12 19.01
CA THR A 221 -1.68 -15.75 19.10
C THR A 221 -1.89 -14.25 18.94
N GLU A 222 -1.14 -13.42 19.67
CA GLU A 222 -1.19 -11.95 19.53
C GLU A 222 -0.82 -11.54 18.11
N MET A 223 0.23 -12.12 17.54
CA MET A 223 0.66 -11.82 16.17
C MET A 223 -0.43 -12.18 15.15
N ALA A 224 -1.05 -13.35 15.29
CA ALA A 224 -2.17 -13.77 14.45
C ALA A 224 -3.39 -12.83 14.60
N GLU A 225 -3.69 -12.37 15.81
CA GLU A 225 -4.76 -11.41 16.08
C GLU A 225 -4.50 -10.07 15.39
N ILE A 226 -3.31 -9.48 15.59
CA ILE A 226 -2.92 -8.20 14.98
C ILE A 226 -3.03 -8.32 13.46
N GLN A 227 -2.43 -9.36 12.87
CA GLN A 227 -2.42 -9.53 11.43
C GLN A 227 -3.83 -9.80 10.88
N ALA A 228 -4.64 -10.62 11.55
CA ALA A 228 -6.04 -10.88 11.16
C ALA A 228 -6.88 -9.59 11.18
N ARG A 229 -6.80 -8.81 12.26
CA ARG A 229 -7.57 -7.56 12.42
C ARG A 229 -7.17 -6.52 11.37
N LEU A 230 -5.88 -6.36 11.10
CA LEU A 230 -5.38 -5.48 10.04
C LEU A 230 -5.86 -5.94 8.65
N MET A 231 -5.83 -7.24 8.35
CA MET A 231 -6.36 -7.78 7.08
C MET A 231 -7.89 -7.57 6.95
N LEU A 232 -8.63 -7.76 8.05
CA LEU A 232 -10.08 -7.60 8.12
C LEU A 232 -10.53 -6.14 7.98
N THR A 233 -9.66 -5.17 8.27
CA THR A 233 -9.96 -3.73 8.12
C THR A 233 -10.45 -3.38 6.70
N ASN A 234 -9.97 -4.13 5.71
CA ASN A 234 -10.32 -3.97 4.30
C ASN A 234 -11.65 -4.63 3.92
N LYS A 235 -12.29 -5.37 4.83
CA LYS A 235 -13.58 -6.03 4.63
C LYS A 235 -14.69 -5.16 5.25
N THR A 236 -15.83 -5.06 4.56
CA THR A 236 -16.96 -4.22 4.99
C THR A 236 -17.44 -4.55 6.40
N PHE A 237 -17.48 -5.83 6.75
CA PHE A 237 -17.93 -6.33 8.05
C PHE A 237 -16.78 -6.96 8.85
N GLY A 238 -15.52 -6.66 8.51
CA GLY A 238 -14.38 -7.31 9.14
C GLY A 238 -14.26 -7.06 10.63
N GLY A 239 -14.75 -5.91 11.12
CA GLY A 239 -14.77 -5.60 12.55
C GLY A 239 -15.85 -6.33 13.36
N LEU A 240 -16.73 -7.10 12.70
CA LEU A 240 -17.74 -7.96 13.36
C LEU A 240 -17.28 -9.42 13.45
N VAL A 241 -16.07 -9.74 12.97
CA VAL A 241 -15.52 -11.08 13.11
C VAL A 241 -15.08 -11.27 14.55
N ASP A 242 -15.59 -12.33 15.19
CA ASP A 242 -15.24 -12.67 16.56
C ASP A 242 -13.78 -13.11 16.71
N ASP A 243 -13.20 -12.90 17.89
CA ASP A 243 -11.80 -13.20 18.21
C ASP A 243 -11.43 -14.67 17.95
N HIS A 244 -12.34 -15.60 18.30
CA HIS A 244 -12.17 -17.04 18.12
C HIS A 244 -11.93 -17.45 16.64
N ASN A 245 -12.36 -16.61 15.68
CA ASN A 245 -12.21 -16.89 14.26
C ASN A 245 -10.98 -16.23 13.63
N LEU A 246 -10.27 -15.35 14.35
CA LEU A 246 -9.17 -14.56 13.81
C LEU A 246 -7.99 -15.44 13.40
N GLN A 247 -7.61 -16.40 14.24
CA GLN A 247 -6.50 -17.29 13.96
C GLN A 247 -6.77 -18.17 12.72
N ASN A 248 -7.98 -18.71 12.62
CA ASN A 248 -8.42 -19.48 11.45
C ASN A 248 -8.47 -18.62 10.19
N TYR A 249 -8.95 -17.38 10.30
CA TYR A 249 -8.97 -16.43 9.20
C TYR A 249 -7.55 -16.10 8.71
N TYR A 250 -6.64 -15.84 9.66
CA TYR A 250 -5.24 -15.57 9.37
C TYR A 250 -4.57 -16.75 8.66
N ALA A 251 -4.66 -17.96 9.24
CA ALA A 251 -4.08 -19.16 8.66
C ALA A 251 -4.57 -19.40 7.22
N LYS A 252 -5.89 -19.28 7.00
CA LYS A 252 -6.50 -19.41 5.67
C LYS A 252 -5.97 -18.37 4.69
N GLN A 253 -5.83 -17.11 5.13
CA GLN A 253 -5.36 -16.03 4.28
C GLN A 253 -3.86 -16.17 3.97
N ALA A 254 -3.04 -16.57 4.94
CA ALA A 254 -1.62 -16.83 4.77
C ALA A 254 -1.38 -17.97 3.78
N THR A 255 -2.12 -19.09 3.91
CA THR A 255 -2.05 -20.20 2.96
C THR A 255 -2.45 -19.74 1.56
N ALA A 256 -3.58 -19.03 1.42
CA ALA A 256 -4.01 -18.54 0.11
C ALA A 256 -2.96 -17.61 -0.55
N THR A 257 -2.32 -16.73 0.22
CA THR A 257 -1.25 -15.86 -0.30
C THR A 257 -0.02 -16.67 -0.73
N LYS A 258 0.38 -17.69 0.02
CA LYS A 258 1.46 -18.61 -0.37
C LYS A 258 1.13 -19.36 -1.65
N ASP A 259 -0.10 -19.86 -1.79
CA ASP A 259 -0.55 -20.58 -2.98
C ASP A 259 -0.56 -19.68 -4.22
N TYR A 260 -1.08 -18.44 -4.09
CA TYR A 260 -1.04 -17.47 -5.19
C TYR A 260 0.39 -17.13 -5.60
N ARG A 261 1.28 -16.92 -4.62
CA ARG A 261 2.69 -16.64 -4.87
C ARG A 261 3.36 -17.77 -5.62
N ALA A 262 3.23 -19.01 -5.13
CA ALA A 262 3.83 -20.19 -5.77
C ALA A 262 3.29 -20.39 -7.19
N HIS A 263 1.98 -20.25 -7.38
CA HIS A 263 1.36 -20.36 -8.70
C HIS A 263 1.86 -19.29 -9.67
N ASN A 264 1.89 -18.02 -9.24
CA ASN A 264 2.34 -16.90 -10.07
C ASN A 264 3.84 -16.96 -10.36
N TRP A 265 4.65 -17.42 -9.41
CA TRP A 265 6.07 -17.66 -9.60
C TRP A 265 6.28 -18.63 -10.75
N GLU A 266 5.60 -19.78 -10.72
CA GLU A 266 5.75 -20.81 -11.75
C GLU A 266 5.20 -20.35 -13.09
N LEU A 267 4.03 -19.69 -13.12
CA LEU A 267 3.47 -19.13 -14.35
C LEU A 267 4.41 -18.10 -14.99
N LEU A 268 4.99 -17.20 -14.19
CA LEU A 268 5.86 -16.16 -14.71
C LEU A 268 7.20 -16.75 -15.18
N ARG A 269 7.76 -17.71 -14.45
CA ARG A 269 8.98 -18.43 -14.82
C ARG A 269 8.81 -19.19 -16.14
N GLN A 270 7.82 -20.08 -16.22
CA GLN A 270 7.53 -20.83 -17.45
C GLN A 270 7.30 -19.90 -18.63
N ARG A 271 6.60 -18.77 -18.40
CA ARG A 271 6.36 -17.81 -19.46
C ARG A 271 7.61 -17.06 -19.88
N ALA A 272 8.47 -16.68 -18.94
CA ALA A 272 9.74 -16.04 -19.26
C ALA A 272 10.61 -16.99 -20.10
N GLU A 273 10.75 -18.25 -19.69
CA GLU A 273 11.51 -19.28 -20.41
C GLU A 273 10.96 -19.53 -21.82
N ALA A 274 9.64 -19.68 -21.95
CA ALA A 274 9.00 -19.86 -23.26
C ALA A 274 9.21 -18.68 -24.22
N GLU A 275 9.43 -17.48 -23.66
CA GLU A 275 9.69 -16.26 -24.42
C GLU A 275 11.19 -15.93 -24.50
N SER A 276 12.08 -16.85 -24.07
CA SER A 276 13.55 -16.68 -24.01
C SER A 276 14.01 -15.46 -23.19
N LEU A 277 13.33 -15.22 -22.07
CA LEU A 277 13.65 -14.18 -21.10
C LEU A 277 14.20 -14.80 -19.82
N TYR A 278 15.10 -14.08 -19.15
CA TYR A 278 15.65 -14.51 -17.87
C TYR A 278 14.70 -14.11 -16.74
N PHE A 279 14.32 -15.09 -15.92
CA PHE A 279 13.49 -14.89 -14.74
C PHE A 279 14.36 -14.84 -13.49
N GLU A 280 14.22 -13.78 -12.69
CA GLU A 280 14.91 -13.63 -11.41
C GLU A 280 13.91 -13.37 -10.28
N PRO A 281 13.81 -14.26 -9.27
CA PRO A 281 13.04 -13.98 -8.07
C PRO A 281 13.77 -12.98 -7.17
N LEU A 282 13.05 -11.97 -6.69
CA LEU A 282 13.55 -11.03 -5.69
C LEU A 282 13.14 -11.51 -4.31
N VAL A 283 14.13 -11.92 -3.53
CA VAL A 283 13.95 -12.48 -2.19
C VAL A 283 13.93 -11.35 -1.16
N MET A 284 12.85 -11.29 -0.39
CA MET A 284 12.71 -10.45 0.79
C MET A 284 13.65 -10.91 1.91
N PRO A 285 13.95 -10.07 2.91
CA PRO A 285 14.78 -10.47 4.05
C PRO A 285 14.27 -11.71 4.80
N ASP A 286 12.96 -12.00 4.75
CA ASP A 286 12.36 -13.21 5.33
C ASP A 286 12.59 -14.49 4.50
N GLY A 287 13.33 -14.41 3.40
CA GLY A 287 13.58 -15.50 2.47
C GLY A 287 12.45 -15.73 1.46
N SER A 288 11.40 -14.92 1.48
CA SER A 288 10.27 -15.10 0.57
C SER A 288 10.42 -14.32 -0.75
N ALA A 289 10.16 -14.98 -1.88
CA ALA A 289 10.16 -14.32 -3.20
C ALA A 289 8.80 -13.70 -3.51
N THR A 290 8.54 -12.49 -3.04
CA THR A 290 7.28 -11.75 -3.29
C THR A 290 7.24 -11.05 -4.64
N HIS A 291 8.40 -10.81 -5.24
CA HIS A 291 8.58 -10.10 -6.50
C HIS A 291 9.51 -10.86 -7.42
N ALA A 292 9.47 -10.55 -8.71
CA ALA A 292 10.39 -11.09 -9.69
C ALA A 292 10.72 -10.06 -10.77
N LEU A 293 11.93 -10.12 -11.29
CA LEU A 293 12.44 -9.27 -12.35
C LEU A 293 12.66 -10.11 -13.61
N LEU A 294 12.21 -9.58 -14.75
CA LEU A 294 12.49 -10.17 -16.04
C LEU A 294 13.60 -9.41 -16.74
N TRP A 295 14.51 -10.15 -17.35
CA TRP A 295 15.64 -9.59 -18.09
C TRP A 295 15.69 -10.14 -19.52
N VAL A 296 16.39 -9.39 -20.37
CA VAL A 296 16.80 -9.85 -21.70
C VAL A 296 18.31 -9.70 -21.83
N SER A 297 18.97 -10.65 -22.47
CA SER A 297 20.38 -10.50 -22.83
C SER A 297 20.52 -9.63 -24.07
N LYS A 298 21.52 -8.76 -24.07
CA LYS A 298 21.88 -7.94 -25.22
C LYS A 298 22.35 -8.80 -26.41
N SER A 299 23.00 -9.94 -26.16
CA SER A 299 23.38 -10.89 -27.22
C SER A 299 22.15 -11.47 -27.92
N ASP A 300 21.11 -11.77 -27.15
CA ASP A 300 19.92 -12.46 -27.65
C ASP A 300 19.09 -11.52 -28.51
N LEU A 301 19.07 -10.22 -28.20
CA LEU A 301 18.41 -9.21 -29.03
C LEU A 301 18.93 -9.17 -30.48
N LEU A 302 20.19 -9.55 -30.72
CA LEU A 302 20.80 -9.58 -32.06
C LEU A 302 20.50 -10.90 -32.80
N ASN A 303 20.40 -12.00 -32.05
CA ASN A 303 20.41 -13.36 -32.60
C ASN A 303 19.02 -14.02 -32.63
N HIS A 304 18.02 -13.47 -31.94
CA HIS A 304 16.72 -14.14 -31.79
C HIS A 304 15.84 -14.03 -33.05
N PRO A 305 15.25 -15.13 -33.54
CA PRO A 305 14.27 -15.09 -34.63
C PRO A 305 13.02 -14.32 -34.17
N ARG A 306 12.59 -13.33 -34.97
CA ARG A 306 11.58 -12.32 -34.60
C ARG A 306 10.14 -12.83 -34.45
N ASP A 307 9.90 -14.13 -34.60
CA ASP A 307 8.58 -14.65 -34.90
C ASP A 307 8.06 -15.53 -33.76
N GLN A 308 7.54 -14.84 -32.72
CA GLN A 308 6.36 -15.17 -31.90
C GLN A 308 6.54 -14.76 -30.44
N TYR A 309 6.46 -13.45 -30.17
CA TYR A 309 6.30 -12.96 -28.79
C TYR A 309 4.83 -12.85 -28.43
N HIS A 310 4.42 -13.50 -27.35
CA HIS A 310 3.03 -13.44 -26.90
C HIS A 310 2.88 -12.54 -25.66
N GLY A 311 2.90 -11.23 -25.88
CA GLY A 311 2.91 -10.20 -24.84
C GLY A 311 1.66 -10.03 -23.98
N ARG A 312 0.54 -10.71 -24.29
CA ARG A 312 -0.71 -10.53 -23.55
C ARG A 312 -0.61 -10.97 -22.08
N PHE A 313 0.19 -12.00 -21.78
CA PHE A 313 0.40 -12.45 -20.41
C PHE A 313 1.37 -11.53 -19.67
N LEU A 314 2.55 -11.28 -20.27
CA LEU A 314 3.61 -10.50 -19.66
C LEU A 314 3.25 -9.02 -19.54
N ASN A 315 2.31 -8.51 -20.33
CA ASN A 315 1.81 -7.14 -20.22
C ASN A 315 2.86 -6.05 -20.47
N ILE A 316 3.91 -6.41 -21.22
CA ILE A 316 5.00 -5.54 -21.64
C ILE A 316 5.18 -5.66 -23.16
N ALA A 317 5.75 -4.62 -23.78
CA ALA A 317 5.99 -4.60 -25.22
C ALA A 317 6.91 -5.75 -25.67
N ASN A 318 6.85 -6.14 -26.95
CA ASN A 318 7.71 -7.19 -27.50
C ASN A 318 9.19 -6.76 -27.43
N PRO A 319 10.03 -7.42 -26.62
CA PRO A 319 11.45 -7.07 -26.50
C PRO A 319 12.22 -7.31 -27.81
N TRP A 320 11.87 -8.34 -28.57
CA TRP A 320 12.58 -8.75 -29.79
C TRP A 320 12.41 -7.78 -30.97
N THR A 321 11.39 -6.92 -30.92
CA THR A 321 11.12 -5.91 -31.96
C THR A 321 11.37 -4.48 -31.47
N ASP A 322 11.72 -4.30 -30.19
CA ASP A 322 11.86 -2.99 -29.58
C ASP A 322 13.27 -2.42 -29.82
N LYS A 323 13.38 -1.49 -30.77
CA LYS A 323 14.65 -0.84 -31.11
C LYS A 323 15.29 -0.12 -29.92
N ARG A 324 14.51 0.29 -28.92
CA ARG A 324 15.03 0.96 -27.72
C ARG A 324 15.96 0.07 -26.89
N LEU A 325 15.83 -1.26 -27.02
CA LEU A 325 16.70 -2.21 -26.32
C LEU A 325 18.05 -2.37 -27.01
N LEU A 326 18.16 -2.11 -28.31
CA LEU A 326 19.43 -2.11 -29.04
C LEU A 326 20.29 -0.89 -28.65
N ASP A 327 19.64 0.26 -28.48
CA ASP A 327 20.26 1.53 -28.08
C ASP A 327 19.99 1.86 -26.59
N TRP A 328 20.01 0.84 -25.72
CA TRP A 328 19.64 1.01 -24.31
C TRP A 328 20.66 1.87 -23.55
N HIS A 329 20.14 2.87 -22.81
CA HIS A 329 20.93 3.80 -22.00
C HIS A 329 20.62 3.73 -20.49
N GLY A 330 19.74 2.82 -20.06
CA GLY A 330 19.40 2.63 -18.65
C GLY A 330 20.34 1.64 -17.95
N TYR A 331 19.93 1.16 -16.78
CA TYR A 331 20.69 0.18 -16.01
C TYR A 331 20.98 -1.10 -16.82
N VAL A 332 22.18 -1.64 -16.67
CA VAL A 332 22.62 -2.92 -17.26
C VAL A 332 23.36 -3.72 -16.19
N ALA A 333 22.96 -4.96 -15.97
CA ALA A 333 23.68 -5.88 -15.09
C ALA A 333 24.61 -6.78 -15.92
N THR A 334 25.85 -6.96 -15.48
CA THR A 334 26.72 -8.02 -16.03
C THR A 334 26.61 -9.26 -15.15
N ARG A 335 26.24 -10.39 -15.74
CA ARG A 335 26.21 -11.69 -15.05
C ARG A 335 27.15 -12.67 -15.73
N TYR A 336 27.61 -13.67 -15.01
CA TYR A 336 28.41 -14.75 -15.57
C TYR A 336 27.51 -15.96 -15.75
N ILE A 337 27.56 -16.55 -16.94
CA ILE A 337 26.76 -17.70 -17.32
C ILE A 337 27.72 -18.78 -17.82
N ASP A 338 27.44 -20.05 -17.52
CA ASP A 338 28.20 -21.17 -18.08
C ASP A 338 27.80 -21.46 -19.54
N SER A 339 28.46 -22.43 -20.18
CA SER A 339 28.12 -22.83 -21.55
C SER A 339 26.72 -23.42 -21.72
N GLU A 340 26.08 -23.85 -20.62
CA GLU A 340 24.73 -24.42 -20.61
C GLU A 340 23.64 -23.36 -20.37
N GLY A 341 24.01 -22.10 -20.12
CA GLY A 341 23.07 -21.02 -19.88
C GLY A 341 22.70 -20.81 -18.41
N HIS A 342 23.38 -21.49 -17.47
CA HIS A 342 23.11 -21.34 -16.03
C HIS A 342 23.94 -20.21 -15.39
N PRO A 343 23.36 -19.43 -14.46
CA PRO A 343 24.12 -18.43 -13.69
C PRO A 343 25.27 -19.07 -12.92
N THR A 344 26.47 -18.51 -13.03
CA THR A 344 27.68 -19.00 -12.37
C THR A 344 28.52 -17.85 -11.81
N THR A 345 29.56 -18.19 -11.06
CA THR A 345 30.54 -17.21 -10.56
C THR A 345 31.59 -16.90 -11.60
N LYS A 346 32.19 -15.70 -11.53
CA LYS A 346 33.25 -15.25 -12.44
C LYS A 346 34.44 -16.22 -12.53
N ASP A 347 34.71 -16.94 -11.45
CA ASP A 347 35.88 -17.82 -11.32
C ASP A 347 35.65 -19.23 -11.90
N SER A 348 34.45 -19.54 -12.40
CA SER A 348 34.16 -20.84 -12.99
C SER A 348 34.83 -20.97 -14.37
N PRO A 349 35.40 -22.14 -14.74
CA PRO A 349 36.18 -22.31 -15.98
C PRO A 349 35.42 -21.96 -17.27
N ASP A 350 34.10 -22.17 -17.28
CA ASP A 350 33.23 -21.96 -18.44
C ASP A 350 32.38 -20.67 -18.34
N ALA A 351 32.68 -19.81 -17.36
CA ALA A 351 31.96 -18.57 -17.13
C ALA A 351 32.27 -17.53 -18.22
N HIS A 352 31.23 -17.05 -18.90
CA HIS A 352 31.34 -15.89 -19.78
C HIS A 352 30.40 -14.77 -19.32
N PRO A 353 30.81 -13.49 -19.45
CA PRO A 353 29.99 -12.37 -19.05
C PRO A 353 28.87 -12.12 -20.08
N VAL A 354 27.66 -11.87 -19.56
CA VAL A 354 26.46 -11.56 -20.32
C VAL A 354 25.86 -10.27 -19.78
N GLU A 355 25.64 -9.30 -20.67
CA GLU A 355 24.97 -8.04 -20.37
C GLU A 355 23.45 -8.23 -20.39
N LEU A 356 22.81 -8.04 -19.24
CA LEU A 356 21.37 -8.17 -19.04
C LEU A 356 20.71 -6.80 -18.87
N ILE A 357 19.64 -6.57 -19.61
CA ILE A 357 18.81 -5.38 -19.55
C ILE A 357 17.51 -5.72 -18.82
N PRO A 358 17.13 -4.96 -17.77
CA PRO A 358 15.88 -5.22 -17.06
C PRO A 358 14.70 -4.82 -17.94
N LEU A 359 13.69 -5.70 -18.04
CA LEU A 359 12.48 -5.46 -18.82
C LEU A 359 11.32 -4.98 -17.95
N ALA A 360 11.00 -5.74 -16.90
CA ALA A 360 9.89 -5.44 -16.01
C ALA A 360 9.97 -6.16 -14.67
N LEU A 361 9.48 -5.49 -13.63
CA LEU A 361 9.36 -6.01 -12.28
C LEU A 361 7.90 -6.34 -11.97
N TYR A 362 7.68 -7.55 -11.45
CA TYR A 362 6.38 -8.13 -11.17
C TYR A 362 6.19 -8.38 -9.68
N GLY A 363 4.93 -8.28 -9.25
CA GLY A 363 4.48 -8.83 -7.96
C GLY A 363 3.86 -10.20 -8.11
N LEU A 364 4.15 -11.08 -7.15
CA LEU A 364 3.71 -12.48 -7.15
C LEU A 364 2.58 -12.76 -6.15
N ASP A 365 2.38 -11.93 -5.13
CA ASP A 365 1.35 -12.13 -4.09
C ASP A 365 -0.10 -11.90 -4.56
N TYR A 366 -0.28 -11.50 -5.83
CA TYR A 366 -1.56 -11.05 -6.33
C TYR A 366 -2.44 -12.23 -6.82
N PRO A 367 -3.72 -12.35 -6.43
CA PRO A 367 -4.53 -13.47 -6.86
C PRO A 367 -4.68 -13.55 -8.39
N LYS A 368 -4.50 -14.76 -8.93
CA LYS A 368 -4.68 -15.18 -10.34
C LYS A 368 -3.53 -14.95 -11.31
N ILE A 369 -2.88 -13.78 -11.32
CA ILE A 369 -1.81 -13.48 -12.30
C ILE A 369 -0.68 -12.64 -11.69
N PRO A 370 0.57 -12.81 -12.16
CA PRO A 370 1.66 -11.89 -11.87
C PRO A 370 1.34 -10.48 -12.35
N MET A 371 1.69 -9.48 -11.56
CA MET A 371 1.28 -8.09 -11.80
C MET A 371 2.47 -7.19 -12.10
N VAL A 372 2.52 -6.57 -13.27
CA VAL A 372 3.57 -5.59 -13.63
C VAL A 372 3.47 -4.38 -12.70
N LEU A 373 4.58 -4.06 -12.04
CA LEU A 373 4.74 -2.93 -11.14
C LEU A 373 5.62 -1.84 -11.76
N VAL A 374 6.72 -2.26 -12.39
CA VAL A 374 7.64 -1.39 -13.11
C VAL A 374 7.87 -1.98 -14.49
N ASP A 375 7.76 -1.12 -15.50
CA ASP A 375 8.18 -1.41 -16.87
C ASP A 375 9.35 -0.47 -17.16
N PHE A 376 10.53 -1.04 -17.39
CA PHE A 376 11.75 -0.26 -17.57
C PHE A 376 11.73 0.50 -18.92
N ARG A 377 10.95 0.03 -19.89
CA ARG A 377 10.86 0.63 -21.22
C ARG A 377 9.73 1.65 -21.34
N ASP A 378 8.62 1.46 -20.63
CA ASP A 378 7.53 2.45 -20.52
C ASP A 378 7.14 2.66 -19.05
N GLY A 379 7.76 3.64 -18.40
CA GLY A 379 7.47 3.98 -17.01
C GLY A 379 6.01 4.38 -16.73
N TYR A 380 5.22 4.70 -17.76
CA TYR A 380 3.81 5.02 -17.62
C TYR A 380 2.87 3.83 -17.86
N ASN A 381 3.35 2.69 -18.36
CA ASN A 381 2.50 1.54 -18.66
C ASN A 381 1.71 1.05 -17.43
N PRO A 382 2.33 0.79 -16.25
CA PRO A 382 1.60 0.43 -15.03
C PRO A 382 0.63 1.54 -14.59
N LYS A 383 1.04 2.81 -14.70
CA LYS A 383 0.24 3.98 -14.33
C LYS A 383 -1.03 4.10 -15.17
N LYS A 384 -0.92 4.00 -16.49
CA LYS A 384 -2.04 4.08 -17.45
C LYS A 384 -3.08 3.00 -17.17
N ARG A 385 -2.66 1.78 -16.83
CA ARG A 385 -3.53 0.64 -16.49
C ARG A 385 -4.27 0.85 -15.17
N GLU A 386 -3.59 1.38 -14.15
CA GLU A 386 -4.26 1.71 -12.89
C GLU A 386 -5.23 2.89 -13.05
N MET A 387 -4.86 3.92 -13.84
CA MET A 387 -5.73 5.05 -14.15
C MET A 387 -6.98 4.63 -14.94
N SER A 388 -6.86 3.80 -15.98
CA SER A 388 -8.02 3.38 -16.79
C SER A 388 -9.09 2.67 -15.94
N ARG A 389 -8.66 1.82 -15.00
CA ARG A 389 -9.54 1.21 -14.00
C ARG A 389 -10.16 2.26 -13.05
N ARG A 390 -9.38 3.24 -12.59
CA ARG A 390 -9.92 4.30 -11.70
C ARG A 390 -10.97 5.14 -12.41
N VAL A 391 -10.70 5.55 -13.65
CA VAL A 391 -11.63 6.29 -14.51
C VAL A 391 -12.92 5.50 -14.69
N LEU A 392 -12.84 4.21 -15.05
CA LEU A 392 -14.04 3.37 -15.21
C LEU A 392 -14.87 3.32 -13.92
N ASN A 393 -14.22 3.16 -12.77
CA ASN A 393 -14.89 3.16 -11.48
C ASN A 393 -15.51 4.51 -11.13
N ASP A 394 -14.84 5.62 -11.46
CA ASP A 394 -15.31 6.95 -11.13
C ASP A 394 -16.45 7.39 -12.07
N VAL A 395 -16.39 7.07 -13.36
CA VAL A 395 -17.50 7.27 -14.31
C VAL A 395 -18.73 6.48 -13.88
N THR A 396 -18.56 5.19 -13.59
CA THR A 396 -19.69 4.32 -13.22
C THR A 396 -20.35 4.73 -11.91
N ARG A 397 -19.58 5.16 -10.90
CA ARG A 397 -20.11 5.57 -9.59
C ARG A 397 -20.60 7.01 -9.54
N ASN A 398 -19.89 7.95 -10.17
CA ASN A 398 -20.11 9.38 -9.96
C ASN A 398 -20.89 10.05 -11.09
N ILE A 399 -20.69 9.64 -12.35
CA ILE A 399 -21.38 10.24 -13.50
C ILE A 399 -22.72 9.55 -13.72
N LEU A 400 -22.71 8.22 -13.76
CA LEU A 400 -23.93 7.45 -14.00
C LEU A 400 -24.81 7.29 -12.75
N SER A 401 -24.33 7.73 -11.57
CA SER A 401 -25.00 7.57 -10.27
C SER A 401 -25.51 6.15 -10.00
N ILE A 402 -24.87 5.13 -10.58
CA ILE A 402 -25.32 3.75 -10.44
C ILE A 402 -24.91 3.24 -9.06
N SER A 403 -25.82 3.38 -8.10
CA SER A 403 -25.70 2.75 -6.79
C SER A 403 -25.75 1.23 -6.95
N LYS A 404 -24.90 0.51 -6.19
CA LYS A 404 -24.95 -0.97 -6.09
C LYS A 404 -26.32 -1.50 -5.65
N PHE A 405 -27.14 -0.64 -5.02
CA PHE A 405 -28.47 -0.99 -4.51
C PHE A 405 -29.62 -0.34 -5.31
N GLY A 406 -29.32 0.54 -6.29
CA GLY A 406 -30.34 1.28 -7.04
C GLY A 406 -30.61 0.76 -8.45
N ASN A 407 -29.71 -0.04 -9.04
CA ASN A 407 -29.87 -0.58 -10.40
C ASN A 407 -29.39 -2.04 -10.47
N LEU A 408 -30.25 -2.96 -10.00
CA LEU A 408 -30.00 -4.40 -9.98
C LEU A 408 -29.58 -4.98 -11.35
N PRO A 409 -30.18 -4.57 -12.49
CA PRO A 409 -29.77 -5.02 -13.82
C PRO A 409 -28.31 -4.68 -14.15
N TYR A 410 -27.86 -3.45 -13.86
CA TYR A 410 -26.46 -3.09 -14.06
C TYR A 410 -25.53 -3.86 -13.11
N PHE A 411 -25.92 -4.06 -11.86
CA PHE A 411 -25.14 -4.85 -10.90
C PHE A 411 -24.94 -6.29 -11.38
N LEU A 412 -25.99 -6.93 -11.91
CA LEU A 412 -25.93 -8.26 -12.51
C LEU A 412 -25.07 -8.27 -13.78
N ALA A 413 -25.27 -7.32 -14.69
CA ALA A 413 -24.46 -7.19 -15.91
C ALA A 413 -22.98 -6.97 -15.60
N ARG A 414 -22.67 -6.12 -14.62
CA ARG A 414 -21.30 -5.90 -14.13
C ARG A 414 -20.74 -7.12 -13.44
N THR A 415 -21.52 -7.86 -12.66
CA THR A 415 -21.04 -9.11 -12.02
C THR A 415 -20.68 -10.15 -13.07
N VAL A 416 -21.51 -10.30 -14.12
CA VAL A 416 -21.22 -11.19 -15.25
C VAL A 416 -20.00 -10.70 -16.04
N PHE A 417 -19.93 -9.40 -16.35
CA PHE A 417 -18.77 -8.80 -17.00
C PHE A 417 -17.50 -9.03 -16.18
N ASP A 418 -17.51 -8.70 -14.88
CA ASP A 418 -16.39 -8.86 -13.95
C ASP A 418 -15.98 -10.34 -13.80
N PHE A 419 -16.96 -11.26 -13.82
CA PHE A 419 -16.72 -12.71 -13.80
C PHE A 419 -16.02 -13.20 -15.09
N VAL A 420 -16.53 -12.83 -16.26
CA VAL A 420 -15.97 -13.23 -17.56
C VAL A 420 -14.60 -12.60 -17.76
N THR A 421 -14.49 -11.29 -17.56
CA THR A 421 -13.24 -10.55 -17.76
C THR A 421 -12.22 -10.86 -16.66
N GLY A 422 -12.67 -11.22 -15.46
CA GLY A 422 -11.84 -11.71 -14.36
C GLY A 422 -11.35 -13.16 -14.52
N ARG A 423 -11.99 -14.00 -15.35
CA ARG A 423 -11.45 -15.29 -15.81
C ARG A 423 -10.50 -15.15 -16.99
N ARG A 424 -10.70 -14.14 -17.83
CA ARG A 424 -9.85 -13.83 -19.00
C ARG A 424 -8.63 -12.96 -18.68
N GLY A 425 -8.41 -12.63 -17.40
CA GLY A 425 -7.25 -11.85 -16.94
C GLY A 425 -7.18 -10.43 -17.49
N ILE A 426 -8.33 -9.81 -17.84
CA ILE A 426 -8.34 -8.47 -18.43
C ILE A 426 -7.92 -7.42 -17.38
N ASP A 427 -7.04 -6.49 -17.79
CA ASP A 427 -6.43 -5.45 -16.94
C ASP A 427 -7.44 -4.63 -16.13
N VAL A 428 -8.62 -4.38 -16.70
CA VAL A 428 -9.70 -3.59 -16.08
C VAL A 428 -10.13 -4.16 -14.72
N ASN A 429 -9.98 -5.47 -14.51
CA ASN A 429 -10.39 -6.17 -13.30
C ASN A 429 -9.27 -6.45 -12.31
N GLN A 430 -8.02 -6.12 -12.65
CA GLN A 430 -6.91 -6.25 -11.72
C GLN A 430 -7.12 -5.29 -10.54
N PRO A 431 -7.28 -5.78 -9.30
CA PRO A 431 -7.25 -5.03 -8.06
C PRO A 431 -6.12 -4.04 -7.97
N THR A 432 -6.30 -3.12 -7.04
CA THR A 432 -5.33 -2.09 -6.72
C THR A 432 -3.94 -2.67 -6.49
N ARG A 433 -2.94 -2.17 -7.22
CA ARG A 433 -1.50 -2.51 -7.08
C ARG A 433 -0.88 -2.12 -5.75
N LEU A 434 -1.65 -1.39 -4.96
CA LEU A 434 -1.28 -0.76 -3.71
C LEU A 434 -0.63 -1.68 -2.69
N GLN A 435 -1.07 -2.95 -2.58
CA GLN A 435 -0.45 -3.92 -1.68
C GLN A 435 1.00 -4.20 -2.07
N THR A 436 1.17 -4.55 -3.34
CA THR A 436 2.45 -4.99 -3.88
C THR A 436 3.43 -3.83 -3.99
N TYR A 437 2.95 -2.60 -4.20
CA TYR A 437 3.77 -1.40 -4.10
C TYR A 437 4.26 -1.12 -2.69
N SER A 438 3.42 -1.27 -1.66
CA SER A 438 3.89 -1.05 -0.28
C SER A 438 4.89 -2.11 0.16
N GLN A 439 4.71 -3.37 -0.25
CA GLN A 439 5.69 -4.44 -0.07
C GLN A 439 6.99 -4.16 -0.82
N LEU A 440 6.93 -3.70 -2.08
CA LEU A 440 8.11 -3.37 -2.88
C LEU A 440 8.89 -2.19 -2.26
N LYS A 441 8.21 -1.12 -1.85
CA LYS A 441 8.88 0.01 -1.17
C LYS A 441 9.66 -0.47 0.05
N LEU A 442 9.09 -1.39 0.83
CA LEU A 442 9.74 -1.99 1.98
C LEU A 442 10.92 -2.90 1.59
N LEU A 443 10.79 -3.70 0.51
CA LEU A 443 11.89 -4.51 -0.03
C LEU A 443 13.09 -3.62 -0.37
N LEU A 444 12.84 -2.57 -1.16
CA LEU A 444 13.88 -1.64 -1.62
C LEU A 444 14.58 -0.93 -0.46
N SER A 445 13.90 -0.74 0.66
CA SER A 445 14.46 -0.04 1.82
C SER A 445 15.22 -0.95 2.78
N LEU A 446 14.83 -2.22 2.87
CA LEU A 446 15.41 -3.16 3.85
C LEU A 446 16.50 -4.03 3.24
N SER A 447 16.47 -4.24 1.93
CA SER A 447 17.34 -5.21 1.29
C SER A 447 18.50 -4.57 0.55
N ASN A 448 19.71 -5.03 0.86
CA ASN A 448 20.92 -4.81 0.06
C ASN A 448 21.06 -5.87 -1.06
N SER A 449 20.05 -6.71 -1.29
CA SER A 449 20.09 -7.75 -2.34
C SER A 449 20.01 -7.20 -3.76
N LEU A 450 19.52 -5.98 -3.94
CA LEU A 450 19.49 -5.29 -5.22
C LEU A 450 20.70 -4.37 -5.34
N ASP A 451 21.28 -4.34 -6.54
CA ASP A 451 22.29 -3.36 -6.90
C ASP A 451 21.79 -1.94 -6.59
N PRO A 452 22.61 -1.05 -5.98
CA PRO A 452 22.18 0.29 -5.62
C PRO A 452 21.61 1.10 -6.79
N GLU A 453 22.17 0.99 -7.99
CA GLU A 453 21.70 1.74 -9.16
C GLU A 453 20.34 1.22 -9.63
N LEU A 454 20.16 -0.11 -9.67
CA LEU A 454 18.87 -0.72 -9.99
C LEU A 454 17.80 -0.35 -8.96
N ARG A 455 18.15 -0.37 -7.67
CA ARG A 455 17.25 -0.01 -6.57
C ARG A 455 16.79 1.44 -6.69
N GLU A 456 17.70 2.37 -7.00
CA GLU A 456 17.36 3.78 -7.25
C GLU A 456 16.43 3.93 -8.47
N GLU A 457 16.73 3.24 -9.58
CA GLU A 457 15.88 3.28 -10.78
C GLU A 457 14.47 2.73 -10.52
N VAL A 458 14.36 1.60 -9.80
CA VAL A 458 13.06 1.03 -9.41
C VAL A 458 12.33 1.98 -8.46
N GLY A 459 13.03 2.58 -7.49
CA GLY A 459 12.48 3.55 -6.54
C GLY A 459 11.88 4.76 -7.25
N GLU A 460 12.64 5.40 -8.14
CA GLU A 460 12.17 6.57 -8.89
C GLU A 460 10.94 6.25 -9.74
N ARG A 461 10.95 5.09 -10.43
CA ARG A 461 9.82 4.65 -11.25
C ARG A 461 8.58 4.35 -10.41
N LEU A 462 8.76 3.75 -9.23
CA LEU A 462 7.67 3.44 -8.31
C LEU A 462 6.98 4.72 -7.81
N GLU A 463 7.74 5.77 -7.50
CA GLU A 463 7.18 7.08 -7.11
C GLU A 463 6.39 7.74 -8.24
N ARG A 464 6.85 7.62 -9.50
CA ARG A 464 6.11 8.16 -10.67
C ARG A 464 4.77 7.46 -10.90
N VAL A 465 4.65 6.19 -10.52
CA VAL A 465 3.45 5.38 -10.71
C VAL A 465 2.42 5.58 -9.59
N SER A 466 2.80 6.22 -8.48
CA SER A 466 1.85 6.63 -7.44
C SER A 466 0.73 7.49 -8.02
N LEU A 467 -0.52 7.13 -7.67
CA LEU A 467 -1.73 7.81 -8.13
C LEU A 467 -2.47 8.53 -7.00
N ASN A 468 -2.00 8.41 -5.76
CA ASN A 468 -2.73 8.94 -4.61
C ASN A 468 -2.20 10.32 -4.21
N PRO A 469 -3.04 11.37 -4.22
CA PRO A 469 -2.66 12.71 -3.77
C PRO A 469 -2.10 12.77 -2.34
N PHE A 470 -2.39 11.77 -1.51
CA PHE A 470 -1.96 11.70 -0.11
C PHE A 470 -0.60 11.03 0.13
N GLU A 471 -0.08 10.28 -0.85
CA GLU A 471 1.21 9.60 -0.69
C GLU A 471 2.35 10.62 -0.62
N ASN A 472 3.40 10.32 0.15
CA ASN A 472 4.65 11.08 0.17
C ASN A 472 5.77 10.19 -0.41
N ASP A 473 6.91 10.80 -0.75
CA ASP A 473 8.11 10.03 -1.08
C ASP A 473 8.55 9.19 0.12
N PHE A 474 9.18 8.07 -0.15
CA PHE A 474 9.56 7.12 0.87
C PHE A 474 10.53 7.69 1.92
N ASP A 475 11.53 8.48 1.49
CA ASP A 475 12.48 9.19 2.36
C ASP A 475 11.77 10.18 3.30
N VAL A 476 10.79 10.90 2.77
CA VAL A 476 9.95 11.80 3.57
C VAL A 476 9.09 11.01 4.55
N GLU A 477 8.50 9.88 4.14
CA GLU A 477 7.71 9.03 5.04
C GLU A 477 8.54 8.47 6.21
N ALA A 478 9.82 8.19 6.00
CA ALA A 478 10.74 7.76 7.06
C ALA A 478 10.96 8.87 8.10
N GLY A 479 11.31 10.08 7.68
CA GLY A 479 11.48 11.21 8.60
C GLY A 479 10.18 11.61 9.30
N LEU A 480 9.03 11.49 8.63
CA LEU A 480 7.72 11.69 9.27
C LEU A 480 7.41 10.60 10.30
N ALA A 481 7.90 9.38 10.12
CA ALA A 481 7.68 8.28 11.06
C ALA A 481 8.45 8.50 12.37
N GLU A 482 9.68 8.99 12.31
CA GLU A 482 10.47 9.43 13.47
C GLU A 482 9.72 10.53 14.25
N GLN A 483 9.31 11.60 13.57
CA GLN A 483 8.54 12.69 14.20
C GLN A 483 7.23 12.22 14.84
N GLN A 484 6.54 11.25 14.22
CA GLN A 484 5.33 10.67 14.80
C GLN A 484 5.63 9.82 16.03
N TYR A 485 6.72 9.08 16.00
CA TYR A 485 7.14 8.27 17.13
C TYR A 485 7.49 9.15 18.33
N ASP A 486 8.25 10.23 18.13
CA ASP A 486 8.56 11.21 19.17
C ASP A 486 7.29 11.82 19.78
N ALA A 487 6.33 12.20 18.93
CA ALA A 487 5.04 12.73 19.37
C ALA A 487 4.23 11.67 20.15
N LEU A 488 4.33 10.40 19.77
CA LEU A 488 3.68 9.29 20.47
C LEU A 488 4.33 9.01 21.82
N LEU A 489 5.66 9.04 21.91
CA LEU A 489 6.40 8.90 23.16
C LEU A 489 6.11 10.07 24.12
N ALA A 490 6.05 11.30 23.61
CA ALA A 490 5.63 12.46 24.41
C ALA A 490 4.21 12.28 24.96
N PHE A 491 3.28 11.78 24.13
CA PHE A 491 1.92 11.47 24.57
C PHE A 491 1.86 10.30 25.56
N ALA A 492 2.75 9.32 25.42
CA ALA A 492 2.87 8.19 26.34
C ALA A 492 3.33 8.60 27.74
N LYS A 493 4.23 9.60 27.81
CA LYS A 493 4.79 10.13 29.07
C LYS A 493 3.87 11.12 29.77
N ASP A 494 2.97 11.79 29.05
CA ASP A 494 2.02 12.74 29.62
C ASP A 494 0.95 12.01 30.47
N PRO A 495 0.80 12.30 31.79
CA PRO A 495 -0.24 11.72 32.62
C PRO A 495 -1.66 11.95 32.11
N GLN A 496 -1.92 13.09 31.44
CA GLN A 496 -3.21 13.40 30.81
C GLN A 496 -3.29 12.89 29.36
N GLY A 497 -2.22 12.27 28.87
CA GLY A 497 -2.09 11.75 27.53
C GLY A 497 -2.58 10.31 27.38
N LEU A 498 -1.67 9.40 27.04
CA LEU A 498 -1.98 7.99 26.78
C LEU A 498 -2.50 7.24 28.02
N PRO A 499 -1.92 7.39 29.23
CA PRO A 499 -2.45 6.76 30.45
C PRO A 499 -3.92 7.14 30.70
N ALA A 500 -4.24 8.43 30.68
CA ALA A 500 -5.62 8.90 30.84
C ALA A 500 -6.55 8.45 29.70
N LYS A 501 -6.02 8.19 28.50
CA LYS A 501 -6.79 7.61 27.40
C LYS A 501 -7.12 6.14 27.67
N ILE A 502 -6.12 5.33 28.06
CA ILE A 502 -6.29 3.91 28.39
C ILE A 502 -7.34 3.74 29.50
N GLU A 503 -7.24 4.54 30.56
CA GLU A 503 -8.19 4.51 31.66
C GLU A 503 -9.63 4.83 31.20
N ARG A 504 -9.80 5.81 30.30
CA ARG A 504 -11.10 6.12 29.71
C ARG A 504 -11.63 4.99 28.83
N ASP A 505 -10.75 4.26 28.16
CA ASP A 505 -11.12 3.12 27.31
C ASP A 505 -11.53 1.93 28.17
N ARG A 506 -10.80 1.62 29.25
CA ARG A 506 -11.18 0.60 30.24
C ARG A 506 -12.57 0.86 30.82
N ARG A 507 -12.89 2.11 31.18
CA ARG A 507 -14.25 2.48 31.65
C ARG A 507 -15.32 2.33 30.58
N ALA A 508 -14.99 2.59 29.31
CA ALA A 508 -15.93 2.35 28.22
C ALA A 508 -16.19 0.86 27.99
N GLU A 509 -15.24 -0.01 28.35
CA GLU A 509 -15.38 -1.47 28.29
C GLU A 509 -16.23 -2.06 29.41
N LEU A 510 -16.46 -1.31 30.50
CA LEU A 510 -17.39 -1.70 31.58
C LEU A 510 -18.86 -1.48 31.20
N VAL A 511 -19.13 -0.59 30.24
CA VAL A 511 -20.49 -0.23 29.77
C VAL A 511 -21.36 -1.46 29.42
N PRO A 512 -20.86 -2.48 28.69
CA PRO A 512 -21.68 -3.64 28.36
C PRO A 512 -22.05 -4.51 29.56
N LEU A 513 -21.30 -4.43 30.66
CA LEU A 513 -21.56 -5.16 31.90
C LEU A 513 -22.65 -4.46 32.73
N GLU A 514 -22.71 -3.12 32.69
CA GLU A 514 -23.66 -2.33 33.47
C GLU A 514 -24.98 -2.07 32.73
N HIS A 515 -24.98 -2.12 31.40
CA HIS A 515 -26.13 -1.75 30.58
C HIS A 515 -26.62 -2.85 29.64
N GLY A 516 -27.94 -2.99 29.51
CA GLY A 516 -28.55 -3.93 28.57
C GLY A 516 -28.38 -3.51 27.09
N LYS A 517 -28.53 -4.48 26.17
CA LYS A 517 -28.33 -4.30 24.71
C LYS A 517 -29.03 -3.09 24.09
N LYS A 518 -30.23 -2.72 24.58
CA LYS A 518 -30.98 -1.54 24.09
C LYS A 518 -30.30 -0.22 24.45
N ALA A 519 -29.77 -0.10 25.67
CA ALA A 519 -29.04 1.09 26.10
C ALA A 519 -27.71 1.22 25.35
N GLN A 520 -26.98 0.11 25.19
CA GLN A 520 -25.75 0.05 24.39
C GLN A 520 -25.98 0.54 22.95
N PHE A 521 -27.05 0.08 22.29
CA PHE A 521 -27.42 0.55 20.96
C PHE A 521 -27.69 2.06 20.95
N GLY A 522 -28.42 2.58 21.96
CA GLY A 522 -28.66 4.01 22.11
C GLY A 522 -27.36 4.82 22.22
N PHE A 523 -26.39 4.35 23.02
CA PHE A 523 -25.09 5.01 23.16
C PHE A 523 -24.28 4.99 21.86
N GLN A 524 -24.32 3.89 21.09
CA GLN A 524 -23.68 3.82 19.78
C GLN A 524 -24.31 4.82 18.80
N VAL A 525 -25.63 4.92 18.76
CA VAL A 525 -26.33 5.92 17.92
C VAL A 525 -25.95 7.34 18.33
N LEU A 526 -25.92 7.66 19.62
CA LEU A 526 -25.50 8.98 20.11
C LEU A 526 -24.04 9.32 19.79
N ASN A 527 -23.14 8.35 19.94
CA ASN A 527 -21.74 8.50 19.56
C ASN A 527 -21.62 8.87 18.07
N VAL A 528 -22.33 8.13 17.23
CA VAL A 528 -22.37 8.36 15.78
C VAL A 528 -22.99 9.72 15.42
N LEU A 529 -24.14 10.08 16.01
CA LEU A 529 -24.83 11.36 15.75
C LEU A 529 -24.00 12.57 16.21
N THR A 530 -23.16 12.40 17.21
CA THR A 530 -22.25 13.45 17.71
C THR A 530 -20.87 13.41 17.05
N PHE A 531 -20.71 12.63 15.97
CA PHE A 531 -19.45 12.47 15.25
C PHE A 531 -18.27 12.05 16.15
N GLY A 532 -18.49 11.13 17.09
CA GLY A 532 -17.44 10.67 17.99
C GLY A 532 -17.24 11.52 19.25
N LYS A 533 -17.95 12.64 19.39
CA LYS A 533 -17.79 13.51 20.57
C LYS A 533 -18.38 12.88 21.84
N TYR A 534 -19.47 12.14 21.70
CA TYR A 534 -20.08 11.40 22.80
C TYR A 534 -19.51 9.98 22.86
N VAL A 535 -18.96 9.61 24.01
CA VAL A 535 -18.63 8.22 24.35
C VAL A 535 -19.17 8.00 25.75
N HIS A 536 -20.11 7.08 25.91
CA HIS A 536 -20.61 6.69 27.22
C HIS A 536 -19.50 6.01 28.01
N ARG A 537 -19.40 6.32 29.30
CA ARG A 537 -18.36 5.83 30.20
C ARG A 537 -18.96 5.67 31.59
N GLU A 538 -18.64 4.57 32.23
CA GLU A 538 -18.97 4.37 33.64
C GLU A 538 -18.09 5.23 34.53
N ARG A 539 -18.61 5.56 35.71
CA ARG A 539 -17.98 6.49 36.65
C ARG A 539 -16.90 5.84 37.48
#